data_AF-A0A2N5FGD1-F1
#
_entry.id   AF-A0A2N5FGD1-F1
#
_cell.length_a   1.000
_cell.length_b   1.000
_cell.length_c   1.000
_cell.angle_alpha   90.00
_cell.angle_beta   90.00
_cell.angle_gamma   90.00
#
_symmetry.space_group_name_H-M   'P 1'
#
loop_
_entity.id
_entity.type
_entity.pdbx_description
1 polymer ?
#
loop_
_entity_poly.entity_id
_entity_poly.type
_entity_poly.pdbx_seq_one_letter_code
_entity_poly.pdbx_strand_id
1 'polypeptide(L)'
;MTSQQEQDTLDQLNESEKHYSDTKFWSKLKKYGKKAGSSVVYAVLLLYFTLQKPEVPKKTKGIIIGALGYFILPLDLIPDLAIGVGFTDDLGALGLALLQVAMYIDQDIKDQARAKLIEWFGDHVDTSDVDAKIL
;
A
#
# COMPACT_ATOMS: atom_id res chain seq x y z
N MET A 1 -21.14 13.79 34.86
CA MET A 1 -20.34 14.79 34.13
C MET A 1 -19.07 14.20 33.55
N THR A 2 -18.25 13.48 34.34
CA THR A 2 -16.96 12.90 33.89
C THR A 2 -17.08 11.96 32.67
N SER A 3 -18.05 11.05 32.67
CA SER A 3 -18.15 9.97 31.66
C SER A 3 -18.36 10.43 30.21
N GLN A 4 -19.00 11.60 30.00
CA GLN A 4 -19.25 12.12 28.66
C GLN A 4 -17.96 12.66 28.03
N GLN A 5 -17.14 13.38 28.82
CA GLN A 5 -15.89 13.97 28.36
C GLN A 5 -14.81 12.92 28.05
N GLU A 6 -14.80 11.78 28.77
CA GLU A 6 -13.94 10.65 28.41
C GLU A 6 -14.34 10.02 27.07
N GLN A 7 -15.65 9.84 26.80
CA GLN A 7 -16.13 9.30 25.52
C GLN A 7 -15.86 10.26 24.35
N ASP A 8 -16.20 11.55 24.48
CA ASP A 8 -15.90 12.56 23.46
C ASP A 8 -14.39 12.66 23.15
N THR A 9 -13.52 12.42 24.15
CA THR A 9 -12.06 12.42 23.98
C THR A 9 -11.59 11.15 23.26
N LEU A 10 -12.11 9.98 23.64
CA LEU A 10 -11.77 8.70 22.99
C LEU A 10 -12.23 8.65 21.52
N ASP A 11 -13.41 9.20 21.21
CA ASP A 11 -13.91 9.27 19.83
C ASP A 11 -13.11 10.28 18.98
N GLN A 12 -12.71 11.43 19.55
CA GLN A 12 -11.82 12.37 18.87
C GLN A 12 -10.40 11.80 18.63
N LEU A 13 -9.88 10.97 19.54
CA LEU A 13 -8.62 10.25 19.34
C LEU A 13 -8.75 9.20 18.22
N ASN A 14 -9.82 8.41 18.21
CA ASN A 14 -10.08 7.41 17.16
C ASN A 14 -10.25 8.04 15.76
N GLU A 15 -10.93 9.18 15.65
CA GLU A 15 -11.11 9.88 14.38
C GLU A 15 -9.85 10.60 13.89
N SER A 16 -9.01 11.10 14.81
CA SER A 16 -7.74 11.75 14.44
C SER A 16 -6.66 10.77 14.04
N GLU A 17 -6.57 9.57 14.64
CA GLU A 17 -5.67 8.51 14.15
C GLU A 17 -6.05 8.01 12.75
N LYS A 18 -7.36 7.85 12.45
CA LYS A 18 -7.83 7.44 11.11
C LYS A 18 -7.54 8.48 10.02
N HIS A 19 -7.74 9.77 10.29
CA HIS A 19 -7.55 10.81 9.27
C HIS A 19 -6.07 11.13 8.95
N TYR A 20 -5.14 10.85 9.87
CA TYR A 20 -3.75 11.31 9.78
C TYR A 20 -2.81 10.42 8.95
N SER A 21 -3.17 9.14 8.74
CA SER A 21 -2.44 8.16 7.93
C SER A 21 -2.81 8.26 6.44
N ASP A 22 -4.07 8.00 6.13
CA ASP A 22 -4.44 7.54 4.79
C ASP A 22 -4.40 8.68 3.77
N THR A 23 -4.90 9.86 4.13
CA THR A 23 -4.86 11.06 3.26
C THR A 23 -3.44 11.40 2.78
N LYS A 24 -2.44 11.22 3.66
CA LYS A 24 -1.02 11.43 3.34
C LYS A 24 -0.44 10.30 2.50
N PHE A 25 -0.82 9.05 2.78
CA PHE A 25 -0.47 7.90 1.95
C PHE A 25 -0.99 8.10 0.52
N TRP A 26 -2.29 8.35 0.34
CA TRP A 26 -2.92 8.58 -0.96
C TRP A 26 -2.29 9.75 -1.73
N SER A 27 -2.01 10.87 -1.05
CA SER A 27 -1.35 12.03 -1.65
C SER A 27 0.08 11.72 -2.12
N LYS A 28 0.89 11.04 -1.30
CA LYS A 28 2.24 10.61 -1.67
C LYS A 28 2.22 9.57 -2.78
N LEU A 29 1.40 8.53 -2.67
CA LEU A 29 1.27 7.47 -3.67
C LEU A 29 0.83 8.05 -5.03
N LYS A 30 -0.11 9.00 -5.06
CA LYS A 30 -0.50 9.69 -6.30
C LYS A 30 0.62 10.57 -6.88
N LYS A 31 1.43 11.22 -6.03
CA LYS A 31 2.54 12.10 -6.41
C LYS A 31 3.77 11.36 -6.93
N TYR A 32 4.17 10.28 -6.26
CA TYR A 32 5.38 9.50 -6.57
C TYR A 32 5.07 8.28 -7.45
N GLY A 33 3.90 7.65 -7.27
CA GLY A 33 3.48 6.46 -8.02
C GLY A 33 3.38 6.69 -9.53
N LYS A 34 2.95 7.88 -9.99
CA LYS A 34 2.98 8.23 -11.42
C LYS A 34 4.39 8.21 -12.05
N LYS A 35 5.45 8.36 -11.25
CA LYS A 35 6.84 8.18 -11.70
C LYS A 35 7.34 6.74 -11.55
N ALA A 36 6.80 5.98 -10.57
CA ALA A 36 7.16 4.59 -10.33
C ALA A 36 6.50 3.60 -11.32
N GLY A 37 5.41 3.99 -11.97
CA GLY A 37 4.68 3.18 -12.94
C GLY A 37 3.46 2.45 -12.35
N SER A 38 2.56 2.02 -13.23
CA SER A 38 1.29 1.37 -12.87
C SER A 38 1.51 0.10 -12.05
N SER A 39 2.46 -0.76 -12.45
CA SER A 39 2.74 -2.04 -11.79
C SER A 39 3.19 -1.88 -10.33
N VAL A 40 4.02 -0.87 -10.03
CA VAL A 40 4.46 -0.56 -8.66
C VAL A 40 3.31 0.01 -7.83
N VAL A 41 2.49 0.88 -8.42
CA VAL A 41 1.29 1.39 -7.73
C VAL A 41 0.29 0.28 -7.45
N TYR A 42 0.05 -0.63 -8.40
CA TYR A 42 -0.82 -1.78 -8.20
C TYR A 42 -0.33 -2.69 -7.06
N ALA A 43 0.97 -3.00 -7.03
CA ALA A 43 1.58 -3.74 -5.92
C ALA A 43 1.35 -3.07 -4.55
N VAL A 44 1.52 -1.75 -4.47
CA VAL A 44 1.26 -0.96 -3.25
C VAL A 44 -0.22 -0.94 -2.87
N LEU A 45 -1.13 -0.88 -3.85
CA LEU A 45 -2.58 -0.93 -3.62
C LEU A 45 -3.03 -2.29 -3.09
N LEU A 46 -2.56 -3.39 -3.70
CA LEU A 46 -2.82 -4.75 -3.22
C LEU A 46 -2.41 -4.94 -1.75
N LEU A 47 -1.21 -4.48 -1.39
CA LEU A 47 -0.72 -4.49 -0.01
C LEU A 47 -1.63 -3.65 0.92
N TYR A 48 -1.97 -2.42 0.52
CA TYR A 48 -2.81 -1.53 1.32
C TYR A 48 -4.24 -2.06 1.55
N PHE A 49 -4.88 -2.65 0.54
CA PHE A 49 -6.20 -3.28 0.71
C PHE A 49 -6.11 -4.56 1.54
N THR A 50 -5.06 -5.39 1.34
CA THR A 50 -4.82 -6.58 2.17
C THR A 50 -4.65 -6.23 3.65
N LEU A 51 -3.97 -5.12 3.97
CA LEU A 51 -3.77 -4.65 5.35
C LEU A 51 -5.09 -4.43 6.11
N GLN A 52 -6.16 -4.04 5.41
CA GLN A 52 -7.46 -3.74 6.00
C GLN A 52 -8.24 -4.99 6.41
N LYS A 53 -8.03 -6.14 5.74
CA LYS A 53 -8.77 -7.38 6.02
C LYS A 53 -8.60 -7.80 7.50
N PRO A 54 -9.67 -8.16 8.22
CA PRO A 54 -9.59 -8.50 9.64
C PRO A 54 -8.90 -9.84 9.90
N GLU A 55 -8.98 -10.77 8.93
CA GLU A 55 -8.38 -12.12 8.98
C GLU A 55 -6.85 -12.14 8.89
N VAL A 56 -6.22 -11.06 8.40
CA VAL A 56 -4.76 -11.01 8.21
C VAL A 56 -4.06 -10.91 9.58
N PRO A 57 -3.18 -11.86 9.95
CA PRO A 57 -2.54 -11.88 11.27
C PRO A 57 -1.70 -10.62 11.54
N LYS A 58 -1.62 -10.19 12.80
CA LYS A 58 -0.87 -8.99 13.21
C LYS A 58 0.59 -8.98 12.75
N LYS A 59 1.27 -10.15 12.72
CA LYS A 59 2.64 -10.28 12.18
C LYS A 59 2.69 -9.96 10.69
N THR A 60 1.76 -10.51 9.91
CA THR A 60 1.61 -10.26 8.47
C THR A 60 1.27 -8.79 8.18
N LYS A 61 0.38 -8.18 8.97
CA LYS A 61 0.13 -6.72 8.90
C LYS A 61 1.41 -5.90 9.15
N GLY A 62 2.29 -6.33 10.06
CA GLY A 62 3.59 -5.71 10.28
C GLY A 62 4.51 -5.73 9.05
N ILE A 63 4.54 -6.84 8.29
CA ILE A 63 5.30 -6.94 7.03
C ILE A 63 4.76 -5.93 6.01
N ILE A 64 3.43 -5.87 5.85
CA ILE A 64 2.77 -4.93 4.94
C ILE A 64 3.10 -3.47 5.32
N ILE A 65 2.95 -3.11 6.59
CA ILE A 65 3.24 -1.76 7.10
C ILE A 65 4.71 -1.39 6.87
N GLY A 66 5.64 -2.33 7.05
CA GLY A 66 7.07 -2.11 6.76
C GLY A 66 7.33 -1.83 5.28
N ALA A 67 6.74 -2.62 4.38
CA ALA A 67 6.89 -2.47 2.93
C ALA A 67 6.25 -1.17 2.40
N LEU A 68 5.04 -0.84 2.89
CA LEU A 68 4.38 0.43 2.59
C LEU A 68 5.19 1.61 3.15
N GLY A 69 5.66 1.52 4.41
CA GLY A 69 6.49 2.54 5.05
C GLY A 69 7.75 2.86 4.23
N TYR A 70 8.46 1.82 3.78
CA TYR A 70 9.63 1.96 2.89
C TYR A 70 9.29 2.72 1.59
N PHE A 71 8.13 2.43 0.97
CA PHE A 71 7.69 3.13 -0.24
C PHE A 71 7.25 4.59 0.00
N ILE A 72 6.72 4.91 1.18
CA ILE A 72 6.13 6.22 1.53
C ILE A 72 7.17 7.19 2.10
N LEU A 73 8.28 6.69 2.65
CA LEU A 73 9.37 7.53 3.15
C LEU A 73 9.95 8.43 2.04
N PRO A 74 10.40 9.65 2.37
CA PRO A 74 11.04 10.51 1.36
C PRO A 74 12.33 9.86 0.85
N LEU A 75 12.65 10.15 -0.42
CA LEU A 75 13.80 9.62 -1.15
C LEU A 75 15.17 9.97 -0.53
N ASP A 76 15.21 10.80 0.52
CA ASP A 76 16.42 11.18 1.27
C ASP A 76 17.09 10.00 2.02
N LEU A 77 16.43 8.84 2.13
CA LEU A 77 17.06 7.58 2.57
C LEU A 77 17.52 6.68 1.40
N ILE A 78 17.61 7.23 0.17
CA ILE A 78 18.10 6.53 -1.03
C ILE A 78 19.40 7.15 -1.61
N PRO A 79 20.46 7.44 -0.82
CA PRO A 79 21.79 7.16 -1.33
C PRO A 79 21.99 5.63 -1.45
N ASP A 80 22.80 5.21 -2.42
CA ASP A 80 23.31 3.85 -2.65
C ASP A 80 22.40 2.76 -3.25
N LEU A 81 21.06 2.83 -3.20
CA LEU A 81 20.18 1.84 -3.88
C LEU A 81 19.77 2.22 -5.32
N ALA A 82 20.13 3.40 -5.80
CA ALA A 82 19.76 3.91 -7.13
C ALA A 82 20.82 3.64 -8.23
N ILE A 83 21.98 3.07 -7.89
CA ILE A 83 23.05 2.80 -8.87
C ILE A 83 22.80 1.44 -9.53
N GLY A 84 22.07 1.44 -10.66
CA GLY A 84 21.97 0.28 -11.55
C GLY A 84 20.58 -0.27 -11.85
N VAL A 85 19.49 0.45 -11.54
CA VAL A 85 18.13 -0.04 -11.78
C VAL A 85 17.74 0.03 -13.27
N GLY A 86 18.08 -1.04 -14.00
CA GLY A 86 17.16 -1.57 -15.00
C GLY A 86 15.96 -2.21 -14.30
N PHE A 87 14.78 -2.16 -14.93
CA PHE A 87 13.49 -2.62 -14.39
C PHE A 87 13.36 -4.16 -14.21
N THR A 88 14.46 -4.88 -14.00
CA THR A 88 14.57 -6.31 -14.39
C THR A 88 14.83 -7.29 -13.23
N ASP A 89 14.70 -6.83 -11.97
CA ASP A 89 14.53 -7.68 -10.79
C ASP A 89 13.42 -7.06 -9.92
N ASP A 90 12.36 -7.84 -9.69
CA ASP A 90 11.12 -7.47 -10.40
C ASP A 90 9.93 -7.19 -9.46
N LEU A 91 10.27 -6.45 -8.39
CA LEU A 91 9.44 -5.62 -7.47
C LEU A 91 10.16 -5.39 -6.10
N GLY A 92 11.39 -5.89 -5.91
CA GLY A 92 12.19 -5.66 -4.70
C GLY A 92 11.47 -6.03 -3.39
N ALA A 93 11.59 -5.17 -2.37
CA ALA A 93 10.95 -5.39 -1.07
C ALA A 93 9.41 -5.45 -1.15
N LEU A 94 8.77 -4.76 -2.11
CA LEU A 94 7.33 -4.82 -2.33
C LEU A 94 6.91 -6.18 -2.89
N GLY A 95 7.72 -6.76 -3.79
CA GLY A 95 7.47 -8.08 -4.37
C GLY A 95 7.58 -9.20 -3.33
N LEU A 96 8.60 -9.14 -2.47
CA LEU A 96 8.73 -10.06 -1.34
C LEU A 96 7.55 -9.92 -0.36
N ALA A 97 7.11 -8.69 -0.05
CA ALA A 97 5.95 -8.46 0.80
C ALA A 97 4.65 -9.00 0.16
N LEU A 98 4.44 -8.81 -1.14
CA LEU A 98 3.31 -9.36 -1.88
C LEU A 98 3.28 -10.89 -1.80
N LEU A 99 4.40 -11.56 -2.09
CA LEU A 99 4.50 -13.02 -2.04
C LEU A 99 4.20 -13.56 -0.64
N GLN A 100 4.71 -12.90 0.41
CA GLN A 100 4.43 -13.25 1.81
C GLN A 100 2.96 -13.08 2.23
N VAL A 101 2.17 -12.29 1.48
CA VAL A 101 0.74 -12.07 1.79
C VAL A 101 -0.21 -12.55 0.70
N ALA A 102 0.29 -13.18 -0.37
CA ALA A 102 -0.47 -13.58 -1.56
C ALA A 102 -1.71 -14.42 -1.20
N MET A 103 -1.60 -15.30 -0.21
CA MET A 103 -2.72 -16.12 0.29
C MET A 103 -3.92 -15.32 0.86
N TYR A 104 -3.76 -14.02 1.12
CA TYR A 104 -4.81 -13.11 1.59
C TYR A 104 -5.33 -12.18 0.48
N ILE A 105 -4.67 -12.17 -0.69
CA ILE A 105 -5.03 -11.37 -1.87
C ILE A 105 -6.05 -12.16 -2.70
N ASP A 106 -7.33 -11.97 -2.39
CA ASP A 106 -8.43 -12.51 -3.18
C ASP A 106 -8.82 -11.58 -4.36
N GLN A 107 -9.89 -11.95 -5.07
CA GLN A 107 -10.36 -11.20 -6.23
C GLN A 107 -10.92 -9.82 -5.87
N ASP A 108 -11.54 -9.65 -4.68
CA ASP A 108 -12.06 -8.37 -4.21
C ASP A 108 -10.90 -7.38 -3.98
N ILE A 109 -9.81 -7.82 -3.37
CA ILE A 109 -8.59 -7.01 -3.20
C ILE A 109 -7.99 -6.60 -4.55
N LYS A 110 -7.96 -7.51 -5.54
CA LYS A 110 -7.47 -7.20 -6.90
C LYS A 110 -8.37 -6.17 -7.58
N ASP A 111 -9.68 -6.29 -7.45
CA ASP A 111 -10.63 -5.39 -8.12
C ASP A 111 -10.67 -4.00 -7.46
N GLN A 112 -10.56 -3.92 -6.13
CA GLN A 112 -10.34 -2.65 -5.42
C GLN A 112 -9.05 -1.95 -5.87
N ALA A 113 -7.96 -2.70 -6.00
CA ALA A 113 -6.67 -2.18 -6.47
C ALA A 113 -6.73 -1.72 -7.94
N ARG A 114 -7.33 -2.51 -8.84
CA ARG A 114 -7.53 -2.14 -10.26
C ARG A 114 -8.40 -0.91 -10.42
N ALA A 115 -9.51 -0.80 -9.68
CA ALA A 115 -10.38 0.37 -9.74
C ALA A 115 -9.64 1.67 -9.40
N LYS A 116 -8.79 1.66 -8.35
CA LYS A 116 -7.94 2.80 -7.99
C LYS A 116 -6.82 3.07 -8.99
N LEU A 117 -6.27 2.02 -9.60
CA LEU A 117 -5.25 2.16 -10.63
C LEU A 117 -5.82 2.85 -11.89
N ILE A 118 -7.00 2.40 -12.34
CA ILE A 118 -7.74 2.96 -13.48
C ILE A 118 -8.12 4.43 -13.23
N GLU A 119 -8.57 4.78 -12.01
CA GLU A 119 -8.86 6.16 -11.60
C GLU A 119 -7.68 7.13 -11.82
N TRP A 120 -6.43 6.65 -11.73
CA TRP A 120 -5.24 7.51 -11.76
C TRP A 120 -4.43 7.46 -13.04
N PHE A 121 -4.40 6.30 -13.70
CA PHE A 121 -3.59 6.05 -14.90
C PHE A 121 -4.45 5.93 -16.17
N GLY A 122 -5.71 5.51 -16.05
CA GLY A 122 -6.60 5.25 -17.18
C GLY A 122 -6.92 3.76 -17.35
N ASP A 123 -7.77 3.48 -18.32
CA ASP A 123 -8.31 2.16 -18.70
C ASP A 123 -7.29 1.22 -19.37
N HIS A 124 -6.14 1.73 -19.83
CA HIS A 124 -5.08 1.00 -20.51
C HIS A 124 -4.02 0.38 -19.57
N VAL A 125 -4.31 0.25 -18.27
CA VAL A 125 -3.36 -0.32 -17.31
C VAL A 125 -3.35 -1.84 -17.37
N ASP A 126 -2.17 -2.41 -17.63
CA ASP A 126 -1.93 -3.84 -17.48
C ASP A 126 -1.53 -4.16 -16.03
N THR A 127 -2.16 -5.18 -15.45
CA THR A 127 -1.80 -5.73 -14.13
C THR A 127 -1.29 -7.17 -14.20
N SER A 128 -1.28 -7.78 -15.39
CA SER A 128 -1.03 -9.21 -15.62
C SER A 128 0.32 -9.66 -15.08
N ASP A 129 1.37 -8.86 -15.27
CA ASP A 129 2.73 -9.16 -14.78
C ASP A 129 2.82 -9.22 -13.26
N VAL A 130 2.00 -8.43 -12.55
CA VAL A 130 1.97 -8.44 -11.07
C VAL A 130 1.05 -9.53 -10.58
N ASP A 131 -0.10 -9.71 -11.23
CA ASP A 131 -1.04 -10.79 -10.91
C ASP A 131 -0.39 -12.16 -11.08
N ALA A 132 0.44 -12.36 -12.11
CA ALA A 132 1.17 -13.60 -12.36
C ALA A 132 2.23 -13.95 -11.29
N LYS A 133 2.72 -12.95 -10.53
CA LYS A 133 3.72 -13.12 -9.45
C LYS A 133 3.10 -13.51 -8.10
N ILE A 134 1.77 -13.50 -8.00
CA ILE A 134 1.01 -13.79 -6.78
C ILE A 134 -0.02 -14.93 -6.98
N LEU A 135 0.17 -15.75 -8.00
CA LEU A 135 -0.58 -16.98 -8.29
C LEU A 135 0.12 -18.23 -7.71
#